data_AF-A0A6I3WHT6-F1
#
_entry.id   AF-A0A6I3WHT6-F1
#
_cell.length_a   1.000
_cell.length_b   1.000
_cell.length_c   1.000
_cell.angle_alpha   90.00
_cell.angle_beta   90.00
_cell.angle_gamma   90.00
#
_symmetry.space_group_name_H-M   'P 1'
#
loop_
_entity.id
_entity.type
_entity.pdbx_description
1 polymer ?
#
loop_
_entity_poly.entity_id
_entity_poly.type
_entity_poly.pdbx_seq_one_letter_code
_entity_poly.pdbx_strand_id
1 'polypeptide(L)'
;MNLSRPTRTTVILSFCLTIVAGVLGYEHYQLSKLSVSLTATADKDSLDTLLARFTKVDERLDAVDSKNLVPNEDFRSGQQALSNRIDAAQTYAKQAAETVQELARNAATTGELVVLQASLEAFDNRLLELSQSQIKQAPAAAPKPTIIARKPLPPQKPSSTAVFPQAPPFTVLGIEYRGGERFLSVAPPGSTQLSQIYLIRPGDSVVGTAWRLNALDGRSARFDVSGTPQTVTVAQ
;
A
#
# COMPACT_ATOMS: atom_id res chain seq x y z
N MET A 1 48.04 -18.81 90.30
CA MET A 1 48.57 -17.62 89.58
C MET A 1 47.40 -16.69 89.32
N ASN A 2 47.55 -15.42 89.71
CA ASN A 2 46.51 -14.39 89.72
C ASN A 2 45.86 -14.22 88.35
N LEU A 3 44.56 -14.54 88.24
CA LEU A 3 43.75 -14.15 87.08
C LEU A 3 43.58 -12.64 87.15
N SER A 4 44.25 -11.93 86.24
CA SER A 4 44.16 -10.47 86.13
C SER A 4 42.70 -10.10 85.87
N ARG A 5 42.11 -9.31 86.78
CA ARG A 5 40.70 -8.91 86.65
C ARG A 5 40.53 -8.15 85.33
N PRO A 6 39.54 -8.50 84.49
CA PRO A 6 39.35 -7.81 83.23
C PRO A 6 39.10 -6.33 83.50
N THR A 7 40.01 -5.49 83.06
CA THR A 7 39.85 -4.04 83.14
C THR A 7 38.68 -3.64 82.24
N ARG A 8 37.89 -2.64 82.65
CA ARG A 8 36.70 -2.18 81.90
C ARG A 8 36.97 -2.00 80.39
N THR A 9 38.18 -1.57 80.04
CA THR A 9 38.66 -1.41 78.67
C THR A 9 38.70 -2.72 77.86
N THR A 10 39.11 -3.84 78.46
CA THR A 10 39.12 -5.15 77.79
C THR A 10 37.71 -5.68 77.51
N VAL A 11 36.77 -5.42 78.42
CA VAL A 11 35.35 -5.76 78.24
C VAL A 11 34.75 -4.94 77.11
N ILE A 12 34.98 -3.63 77.09
CA ILE A 12 34.53 -2.72 76.03
C ILE A 12 35.13 -3.11 74.67
N LEU A 13 36.42 -3.45 74.62
CA LEU A 13 37.09 -3.84 73.39
C LEU A 13 36.57 -5.19 72.86
N SER A 14 36.29 -6.16 73.74
CA SER A 14 35.67 -7.43 73.33
C SER A 14 34.27 -7.21 72.73
N PHE A 15 33.47 -6.33 73.34
CA PHE A 15 32.13 -6.00 72.86
C PHE A 15 32.20 -5.28 71.50
N CYS A 16 33.13 -4.32 71.36
CA CYS A 16 33.38 -3.64 70.09
C CYS A 16 33.79 -4.64 68.97
N LEU A 17 34.65 -5.61 69.30
CA LEU A 17 35.12 -6.62 68.35
C LEU A 17 33.98 -7.55 67.90
N THR A 18 33.05 -7.91 68.80
CA THR A 18 31.86 -8.70 68.42
C THR A 18 30.91 -7.93 67.51
N ILE A 19 30.75 -6.62 67.73
CA ILE A 19 29.93 -5.77 66.85
C ILE A 19 30.57 -5.67 65.48
N VAL A 20 31.88 -5.40 65.41
CA VAL A 20 32.62 -5.31 64.14
C VAL A 20 32.56 -6.64 63.37
N ALA A 21 32.72 -7.78 64.04
CA ALA A 21 32.58 -9.09 63.41
C ALA A 21 31.16 -9.33 62.85
N GLY A 22 30.13 -8.89 63.57
CA GLY A 22 28.74 -8.94 63.11
C GLY A 22 28.50 -8.07 61.88
N VAL A 23 29.04 -6.85 61.86
CA VAL A 23 28.97 -5.93 60.71
C VAL A 23 29.72 -6.52 59.51
N LEU A 24 30.93 -7.06 59.68
CA LEU A 24 31.66 -7.72 58.59
C LEU A 24 30.91 -8.94 58.04
N GLY A 25 30.28 -9.74 58.92
CA GLY A 25 29.45 -10.87 58.50
C GLY A 25 28.21 -10.42 57.71
N TYR A 26 27.59 -9.32 58.11
CA TYR A 26 26.45 -8.74 57.41
C TYR A 26 26.84 -8.21 56.01
N GLU A 27 27.97 -7.50 55.90
CA GLU A 27 28.48 -7.04 54.61
C GLU A 27 28.85 -8.22 53.70
N HIS A 28 29.50 -9.27 54.24
CA HIS A 28 29.80 -10.49 53.48
C HIS A 28 28.53 -11.19 52.98
N TYR A 29 27.48 -11.21 53.80
CA TYR A 29 26.19 -11.76 53.43
C TYR A 29 25.52 -10.96 52.31
N GLN A 30 25.60 -9.64 52.36
CA GLN A 30 25.08 -8.75 51.30
C GLN A 30 25.87 -8.89 50.01
N LEU A 31 27.21 -8.90 50.07
CA LEU A 31 28.08 -9.17 48.92
C LEU A 31 27.80 -10.53 48.29
N SER A 32 27.57 -11.56 49.11
CA SER A 32 27.23 -12.90 48.61
C SER A 32 25.85 -12.94 47.97
N LYS A 33 24.86 -12.20 48.50
CA LYS A 33 23.55 -12.09 47.85
C LYS A 33 23.64 -11.34 46.53
N LEU A 34 24.41 -10.25 46.51
CA LEU A 34 24.64 -9.48 45.29
C LEU A 34 25.33 -10.34 44.24
N SER A 35 26.40 -11.07 44.57
CA SER A 35 27.11 -11.93 43.63
C SER A 35 26.24 -13.07 43.09
N VAL A 36 25.43 -13.71 43.94
CA VAL A 36 24.46 -14.73 43.52
C VAL A 36 23.39 -14.12 42.62
N SER A 37 22.86 -12.94 42.94
CA SER A 37 21.88 -12.24 42.10
C SER A 37 22.47 -11.77 40.77
N LEU A 38 23.75 -11.36 40.74
CA LEU A 38 24.47 -10.99 39.53
C LEU A 38 24.71 -12.21 38.65
N THR A 39 25.05 -13.34 39.24
CA THR A 39 25.27 -14.60 38.50
C THR A 39 23.95 -15.19 38.00
N ALA A 40 22.85 -14.99 38.73
CA ALA A 40 21.50 -15.36 38.31
C ALA A 40 20.89 -14.41 37.27
N THR A 41 21.37 -13.15 37.19
CA THR A 41 20.94 -12.17 36.17
C THR A 41 21.82 -12.24 34.92
N ALA A 42 23.12 -12.49 35.08
CA ALA A 42 24.04 -12.91 34.02
C ALA A 42 23.90 -14.42 33.76
N ASP A 43 22.65 -14.86 33.60
CA ASP A 43 22.34 -16.26 33.39
C ASP A 43 22.87 -16.69 32.02
N LYS A 44 23.57 -17.83 31.96
CA LYS A 44 24.10 -18.36 30.71
C LYS A 44 22.98 -18.58 29.68
N ASP A 45 21.78 -18.90 30.15
CA ASP A 45 20.58 -19.07 29.34
C ASP A 45 20.19 -17.76 28.60
N SER A 46 20.38 -16.61 29.24
CA SER A 46 20.15 -15.30 28.61
C SER A 46 21.17 -14.99 27.51
N LEU A 47 22.43 -15.38 27.71
CA LEU A 47 23.49 -15.22 26.71
C LEU A 47 23.31 -16.19 25.53
N ASP A 48 22.96 -17.45 25.80
CA ASP A 48 22.65 -18.44 24.76
C ASP A 48 21.40 -18.02 23.97
N THR A 49 20.39 -17.47 24.64
CA THR A 49 19.21 -16.90 23.98
C THR A 49 19.56 -15.70 23.11
N LEU A 50 20.44 -14.81 23.56
CA LEU A 50 20.91 -13.69 22.76
C LEU A 50 21.72 -14.18 21.55
N LEU A 51 22.59 -15.17 21.72
CA LEU A 51 23.36 -15.77 20.63
C LEU A 51 22.45 -16.44 19.58
N ALA A 52 21.42 -17.16 20.03
CA ALA A 52 20.39 -17.73 19.18
C ALA A 52 19.56 -16.66 18.45
N ARG A 53 19.33 -15.51 19.08
CA ARG A 53 18.67 -14.36 18.42
C ARG A 53 19.57 -13.71 17.39
N PHE A 54 20.87 -13.57 17.65
CA PHE A 54 21.82 -13.02 16.69
C PHE A 54 21.93 -13.89 15.44
N THR A 55 22.11 -15.20 15.60
CA THR A 55 22.15 -16.15 14.47
C THR A 55 20.85 -16.13 13.67
N LYS A 56 19.70 -16.05 14.34
CA LYS A 56 18.40 -15.92 13.67
C LYS A 56 18.23 -14.58 12.94
N VAL A 57 18.75 -13.49 13.47
CA VAL A 57 18.73 -12.18 12.80
C VAL A 57 19.64 -12.19 11.58
N ASP A 58 20.82 -12.82 11.68
CA ASP A 58 21.79 -12.99 10.60
C ASP A 58 21.19 -13.79 9.43
N GLU A 59 20.57 -14.94 9.71
CA GLU A 59 19.86 -15.76 8.72
C GLU A 59 18.71 -14.99 8.04
N ARG A 60 17.98 -14.18 8.83
CA ARG A 60 16.92 -13.32 8.30
C ARG A 60 17.48 -12.20 7.43
N LEU A 61 18.64 -11.66 7.76
CA LEU A 61 19.29 -10.61 7.00
C LEU A 61 19.78 -11.16 5.66
N ASP A 62 20.46 -12.30 5.64
CA ASP A 62 20.89 -12.99 4.41
C ASP A 62 19.71 -13.35 3.49
N ALA A 63 18.61 -13.85 4.07
CA ALA A 63 17.41 -14.18 3.33
C ALA A 63 16.71 -12.95 2.73
N VAL A 64 16.81 -11.79 3.40
CA VAL A 64 16.28 -10.51 2.89
C VAL A 64 17.22 -9.93 1.84
N ASP A 65 18.53 -10.01 2.05
CA ASP A 65 19.55 -9.52 1.14
C ASP A 65 19.41 -10.24 -0.22
N SER A 66 19.26 -11.56 -0.17
CA SER A 66 19.08 -12.42 -1.34
C SER A 66 17.77 -12.18 -2.12
N LYS A 67 16.75 -11.59 -1.49
CA LYS A 67 15.39 -11.53 -2.04
C LYS A 67 14.94 -10.12 -2.42
N ASN A 68 15.57 -9.07 -1.89
CA ASN A 68 15.14 -7.69 -2.06
C ASN A 68 16.24 -6.69 -2.43
N LEU A 69 17.48 -7.11 -2.69
CA LEU A 69 18.43 -6.20 -3.31
C LEU A 69 18.09 -6.11 -4.79
N VAL A 70 17.25 -5.13 -5.13
CA VAL A 70 17.30 -4.53 -6.47
C VAL A 70 18.74 -4.03 -6.61
N PRO A 71 19.57 -4.67 -7.45
CA PRO A 71 20.95 -4.29 -7.57
C PRO A 71 21.01 -2.82 -7.97
N ASN A 72 21.98 -2.07 -7.41
CA ASN A 72 22.10 -0.62 -7.66
C ASN A 72 22.20 -0.29 -9.17
N GLU A 73 22.60 -1.27 -9.99
CA GLU A 73 22.61 -1.20 -11.45
C GLU A 73 21.20 -1.20 -12.09
N ASP A 74 20.23 -1.92 -11.54
CA ASP A 74 18.84 -1.96 -12.03
C ASP A 74 18.11 -0.66 -11.71
N PHE A 75 18.36 -0.09 -10.53
CA PHE A 75 17.85 1.24 -10.18
C PHE A 75 18.40 2.31 -11.12
N ARG A 76 19.72 2.28 -11.38
CA ARG A 76 20.37 3.24 -12.30
C ARG A 76 19.86 3.06 -13.74
N SER A 77 19.70 1.82 -14.18
CA SER A 77 19.11 1.49 -15.49
C SER A 77 17.68 1.99 -15.60
N GLY A 78 16.87 1.80 -14.55
CA GLY A 78 15.51 2.31 -14.47
C GLY A 78 15.43 3.83 -14.49
N GLN A 79 16.34 4.51 -13.77
CA GLN A 79 16.43 5.97 -13.78
C GLN A 79 16.81 6.51 -15.17
N GLN A 80 17.76 5.86 -15.85
CA GLN A 80 18.18 6.26 -17.19
C GLN A 80 17.08 6.00 -18.24
N ALA A 81 16.37 4.86 -18.13
CA ALA A 81 15.22 4.58 -18.99
C ALA A 81 14.10 5.60 -18.80
N LEU A 82 13.85 6.05 -17.56
CA LEU A 82 12.87 7.10 -17.27
C LEU A 82 13.30 8.44 -17.87
N SER A 83 14.58 8.82 -17.74
CA SER A 83 15.12 10.05 -18.34
C SER A 83 14.91 10.06 -19.86
N ASN A 84 15.27 8.97 -20.54
CA ASN A 84 15.10 8.86 -21.98
C ASN A 84 13.63 8.96 -22.42
N ARG A 85 12.70 8.39 -21.63
CA ARG A 85 11.26 8.48 -21.91
C ARG A 85 10.72 9.89 -21.72
N ILE A 86 11.21 10.62 -20.73
CA ILE A 86 10.84 12.03 -20.50
C ILE A 86 11.37 12.90 -21.64
N ASP A 87 12.61 12.71 -22.07
CA ASP A 87 13.18 13.45 -23.20
C ASP A 87 12.42 13.17 -24.51
N ALA A 88 12.07 11.90 -24.75
CA ALA A 88 11.26 11.52 -25.91
C ALA A 88 9.85 12.13 -25.86
N ALA A 89 9.19 12.10 -24.69
CA ALA A 89 7.87 12.71 -24.49
C ALA A 89 7.91 14.23 -24.66
N GLN A 90 8.95 14.89 -24.16
CA GLN A 90 9.14 16.33 -24.30
C GLN A 90 9.43 16.73 -25.75
N THR A 91 10.20 15.94 -26.48
CA THR A 91 10.45 16.14 -27.91
C THR A 91 9.16 15.99 -28.71
N TYR A 92 8.35 14.97 -28.42
CA TYR A 92 7.05 14.79 -29.05
C TYR A 92 6.09 15.93 -28.73
N ALA A 93 6.06 16.40 -27.48
CA ALA A 93 5.25 17.54 -27.07
C ALA A 93 5.67 18.84 -27.78
N LYS A 94 6.97 19.07 -27.97
CA LYS A 94 7.48 20.21 -28.77
C LYS A 94 7.07 20.10 -30.24
N GLN A 95 7.21 18.94 -30.86
CA GLN A 95 6.78 18.71 -32.24
C GLN A 95 5.27 18.90 -32.41
N ALA A 96 4.47 18.42 -31.46
CA ALA A 96 3.02 18.64 -31.47
C ALA A 96 2.69 20.14 -31.33
N ALA A 97 3.40 20.87 -30.47
CA ALA A 97 3.21 22.31 -30.33
C ALA A 97 3.64 23.08 -31.60
N GLU A 98 4.77 22.71 -32.21
CA GLU A 98 5.27 23.31 -33.46
C GLU A 98 4.34 23.03 -34.64
N THR A 99 3.85 21.79 -34.79
CA THR A 99 2.88 21.44 -35.83
C THR A 99 1.55 22.15 -35.63
N VAL A 100 1.06 22.29 -34.40
CA VAL A 100 -0.15 23.09 -34.11
C VAL A 100 0.09 24.57 -34.37
N GLN A 101 1.28 25.11 -34.07
CA GLN A 101 1.64 26.50 -34.35
C GLN A 101 1.76 26.77 -35.85
N GLU A 102 2.29 25.82 -36.62
CA GLU A 102 2.40 25.88 -38.07
C GLU A 102 1.02 25.72 -38.73
N LEU A 103 0.18 24.78 -38.25
CA LEU A 103 -1.22 24.67 -38.66
C LEU A 103 -2.01 25.94 -38.32
N ALA A 104 -1.77 26.57 -37.17
CA ALA A 104 -2.44 27.81 -36.79
C ALA A 104 -2.01 28.99 -37.68
N ARG A 105 -0.74 29.01 -38.13
CA ARG A 105 -0.24 29.98 -39.11
C ARG A 105 -0.79 29.73 -40.52
N ASN A 106 -0.93 28.47 -40.92
CA ASN A 106 -1.45 28.08 -42.24
C ASN A 106 -2.99 28.20 -42.30
N ALA A 107 -3.70 27.87 -41.24
CA ALA A 107 -5.16 28.04 -41.12
C ALA A 107 -5.61 29.52 -41.03
N ALA A 108 -4.70 30.44 -40.70
CA ALA A 108 -4.94 31.87 -40.86
C ALA A 108 -5.03 32.28 -42.34
N THR A 109 -4.65 31.41 -43.28
CA THR A 109 -4.98 31.53 -44.70
C THR A 109 -6.23 30.70 -44.99
N THR A 110 -7.31 31.39 -45.38
CA THR A 110 -8.71 30.93 -45.40
C THR A 110 -9.03 29.78 -46.38
N GLY A 111 -8.06 28.99 -46.84
CA GLY A 111 -8.23 27.87 -47.77
C GLY A 111 -8.28 26.48 -47.12
N GLU A 112 -7.84 26.32 -45.87
CA GLU A 112 -7.50 25.00 -45.33
C GLU A 112 -8.58 24.38 -44.40
N LEU A 113 -9.69 25.08 -44.12
CA LEU A 113 -10.85 24.47 -43.44
C LEU A 113 -11.41 23.27 -44.21
N VAL A 114 -11.30 23.30 -45.55
CA VAL A 114 -11.71 22.20 -46.43
C VAL A 114 -10.75 21.01 -46.31
N VAL A 115 -9.45 21.27 -46.15
CA VAL A 115 -8.43 20.22 -45.97
C VAL A 115 -8.53 19.62 -44.57
N LEU A 116 -8.83 20.44 -43.55
CA LEU A 116 -9.04 19.95 -42.18
C LEU A 116 -10.28 19.07 -42.08
N GLN A 117 -11.37 19.43 -42.76
CA GLN A 117 -12.56 18.59 -42.84
C GLN A 117 -12.27 17.28 -43.60
N ALA A 118 -11.57 17.34 -44.73
CA ALA A 118 -11.18 16.15 -45.49
C ALA A 118 -10.22 15.24 -44.72
N SER A 119 -9.31 15.81 -43.93
CA SER A 119 -8.36 15.07 -43.10
C SER A 119 -9.07 14.43 -41.90
N LEU A 120 -10.01 15.14 -41.26
CA LEU A 120 -10.87 14.56 -40.22
C LEU A 120 -11.73 13.41 -40.77
N GLU A 121 -12.34 13.57 -41.93
CA GLU A 121 -13.10 12.50 -42.60
C GLU A 121 -12.19 11.32 -43.02
N ALA A 122 -10.95 11.58 -43.41
CA ALA A 122 -9.96 10.54 -43.71
C ALA A 122 -9.50 9.79 -42.45
N PHE A 123 -9.32 10.49 -41.32
CA PHE A 123 -9.00 9.88 -40.03
C PHE A 123 -10.16 9.06 -39.47
N ASP A 124 -11.40 9.54 -39.61
CA ASP A 124 -12.59 8.81 -39.19
C ASP A 124 -12.80 7.54 -40.03
N ASN A 125 -12.62 7.63 -41.36
CA ASN A 125 -12.64 6.45 -42.23
C ASN A 125 -11.52 5.46 -41.90
N ARG A 126 -10.31 5.93 -41.53
CA ARG A 126 -9.22 5.04 -41.10
C ARG A 126 -9.52 4.34 -39.77
N LEU A 127 -10.19 5.01 -38.84
CA LEU A 127 -10.66 4.41 -37.60
C LEU A 127 -11.78 3.39 -37.84
N LEU A 128 -12.67 3.67 -38.79
CA LEU A 128 -13.71 2.72 -39.22
C LEU A 128 -13.11 1.51 -39.94
N GLU A 129 -12.09 1.68 -40.80
CA GLU A 129 -11.37 0.57 -41.42
C GLU A 129 -10.62 -0.27 -40.39
N LEU A 130 -9.96 0.35 -39.41
CA LEU A 130 -9.26 -0.37 -38.34
C LEU A 130 -10.24 -1.14 -37.45
N SER A 131 -11.37 -0.53 -37.09
CA SER A 131 -12.41 -1.21 -36.32
C SER A 131 -13.11 -2.32 -37.12
N GLN A 132 -13.38 -2.15 -38.41
CA GLN A 132 -13.90 -3.22 -39.27
C GLN A 132 -12.89 -4.35 -39.49
N SER A 133 -11.61 -4.01 -39.66
CA SER A 133 -10.53 -5.00 -39.81
C SER A 133 -10.37 -5.82 -38.52
N GLN A 134 -10.58 -5.20 -37.36
CA GLN A 134 -10.53 -5.86 -36.05
C GLN A 134 -11.76 -6.74 -35.77
N ILE A 135 -12.90 -6.50 -36.44
CA ILE A 135 -14.11 -7.33 -36.37
C ILE A 135 -14.05 -8.53 -37.33
N LYS A 136 -13.19 -8.50 -38.37
CA LYS A 136 -13.12 -9.56 -39.40
C LYS A 136 -12.21 -10.75 -39.06
N GLN A 137 -11.52 -10.73 -37.92
CA GLN A 137 -10.70 -11.85 -37.41
C GLN A 137 -11.22 -12.39 -36.06
N ALA A 138 -12.43 -12.93 -36.05
CA ALA A 138 -12.86 -13.89 -35.04
C ALA A 138 -13.88 -14.86 -35.68
N PRO A 139 -13.65 -16.19 -35.68
CA PRO A 139 -14.55 -17.15 -36.32
C PRO A 139 -15.92 -17.20 -35.66
N ALA A 140 -16.94 -17.29 -36.52
CA ALA A 140 -18.35 -17.38 -36.20
C ALA A 140 -18.72 -18.64 -35.39
N ALA A 141 -19.55 -18.47 -34.36
CA ALA A 141 -20.56 -19.44 -33.94
C ALA A 141 -21.63 -18.75 -33.09
N ALA A 142 -22.79 -18.47 -33.70
CA ALA A 142 -24.07 -18.21 -33.03
C ALA A 142 -24.62 -19.58 -32.49
N PRO A 143 -25.70 -19.67 -31.65
CA PRO A 143 -26.89 -18.82 -31.71
C PRO A 143 -27.58 -18.41 -30.38
N LYS A 144 -28.34 -17.31 -30.46
CA LYS A 144 -29.52 -16.94 -29.63
C LYS A 144 -30.64 -18.00 -29.81
N PRO A 145 -31.66 -18.16 -28.94
CA PRO A 145 -32.57 -17.11 -28.42
C PRO A 145 -33.07 -17.38 -26.96
N THR A 146 -33.79 -16.53 -26.21
CA THR A 146 -35.18 -16.07 -26.41
C THR A 146 -35.56 -15.11 -25.27
N ILE A 147 -36.31 -14.07 -25.60
CA ILE A 147 -36.95 -13.10 -24.69
C ILE A 147 -38.29 -13.68 -24.20
N ILE A 148 -38.57 -13.71 -22.89
CA ILE A 148 -39.94 -13.92 -22.37
C ILE A 148 -40.26 -12.98 -21.20
N ALA A 149 -41.23 -12.09 -21.49
CA ALA A 149 -42.36 -11.56 -20.73
C ALA A 149 -42.28 -11.22 -19.21
N ARG A 150 -42.72 -9.97 -18.94
CA ARG A 150 -43.18 -9.37 -17.68
C ARG A 150 -44.44 -10.06 -17.10
N LYS A 151 -44.61 -10.12 -15.76
CA LYS A 151 -45.80 -9.65 -14.98
C LYS A 151 -45.62 -9.80 -13.43
N PRO A 152 -46.53 -9.35 -12.54
CA PRO A 152 -46.42 -8.14 -11.70
C PRO A 152 -46.37 -8.37 -10.15
N LEU A 153 -46.03 -7.31 -9.40
CA LEU A 153 -46.03 -7.18 -7.93
C LEU A 153 -47.47 -7.02 -7.33
N PRO A 154 -47.76 -7.42 -6.07
CA PRO A 154 -48.05 -6.46 -4.96
C PRO A 154 -47.77 -7.03 -3.51
N PRO A 155 -48.00 -6.33 -2.36
CA PRO A 155 -47.80 -4.92 -1.95
C PRO A 155 -47.03 -4.73 -0.58
N GLN A 156 -46.81 -3.45 -0.21
CA GLN A 156 -46.01 -2.80 0.87
C GLN A 156 -46.36 -3.15 2.36
N LYS A 157 -45.54 -2.86 3.41
CA LYS A 157 -45.04 -1.56 3.99
C LYS A 157 -44.22 -1.83 5.30
N PRO A 158 -43.59 -0.86 6.04
CA PRO A 158 -43.16 0.52 5.74
C PRO A 158 -41.68 0.88 6.11
N SER A 159 -41.15 1.88 5.39
CA SER A 159 -40.27 2.97 5.88
C SER A 159 -38.88 2.68 6.48
N SER A 160 -37.87 2.72 5.62
CA SER A 160 -36.73 3.63 5.79
C SER A 160 -36.27 4.08 4.41
N THR A 161 -35.91 5.35 4.27
CA THR A 161 -35.53 6.03 3.04
C THR A 161 -34.26 5.40 2.46
N ALA A 162 -34.39 4.26 1.79
CA ALA A 162 -33.29 3.60 1.11
C ALA A 162 -33.16 4.21 -0.28
N VAL A 163 -32.27 5.21 -0.35
CA VAL A 163 -31.64 5.67 -1.59
C VAL A 163 -31.30 4.43 -2.43
N PHE A 164 -31.93 4.28 -3.59
CA PHE A 164 -31.64 3.18 -4.51
C PHE A 164 -30.11 3.13 -4.73
N PRO A 165 -29.43 2.02 -4.44
CA PRO A 165 -28.03 1.90 -4.77
C PRO A 165 -27.93 1.87 -6.30
N GLN A 166 -27.50 2.99 -6.89
CA GLN A 166 -27.16 3.02 -8.29
C GLN A 166 -26.06 1.97 -8.47
N ALA A 167 -26.27 0.97 -9.31
CA ALA A 167 -25.24 -0.04 -9.54
C ALA A 167 -24.00 0.67 -10.12
N PRO A 168 -22.82 0.52 -9.52
CA PRO A 168 -21.62 1.15 -10.03
C PRO A 168 -21.34 0.63 -11.44
N PRO A 169 -21.01 1.50 -12.42
CA PRO A 169 -20.68 1.10 -13.78
C PRO A 169 -19.28 0.46 -13.88
N PHE A 170 -18.73 0.00 -12.76
CA PHE A 170 -17.42 -0.62 -12.61
C PHE A 170 -17.52 -1.69 -11.51
N THR A 171 -16.63 -2.67 -11.58
CA THR A 171 -16.46 -3.67 -10.53
C THR A 171 -15.35 -3.24 -9.59
N VAL A 172 -15.60 -3.37 -8.30
CA VAL A 172 -14.60 -3.13 -7.26
C VAL A 172 -13.86 -4.43 -7.00
N LEU A 173 -12.54 -4.44 -7.23
CA LEU A 173 -11.70 -5.63 -7.12
C LEU A 173 -11.06 -5.79 -5.75
N GLY A 174 -10.70 -4.69 -5.09
CA GLY A 174 -9.89 -4.76 -3.87
C GLY A 174 -9.47 -3.40 -3.33
N ILE A 175 -8.98 -3.39 -2.09
CA ILE A 175 -8.26 -2.26 -1.50
C ILE A 175 -6.78 -2.61 -1.47
N GLU A 176 -5.95 -1.73 -2.03
CA GLU A 176 -4.50 -1.87 -2.08
C GLU A 176 -3.84 -0.83 -1.18
N TYR A 177 -2.69 -1.16 -0.59
CA TYR A 177 -1.90 -0.26 0.23
C TYR A 177 -0.56 0.01 -0.45
N ARG A 178 -0.27 1.28 -0.77
CA ARG A 178 1.00 1.67 -1.39
C ARG A 178 1.58 2.88 -0.67
N GLY A 179 2.79 2.73 -0.15
CA GLY A 179 3.53 3.84 0.45
C GLY A 179 2.83 4.53 1.62
N GLY A 180 1.95 3.84 2.36
CA GLY A 180 1.17 4.44 3.45
C GLY A 180 -0.25 4.87 3.05
N GLU A 181 -0.57 4.87 1.76
CA GLU A 181 -1.87 5.30 1.24
C GLU A 181 -2.75 4.10 0.86
N ARG A 182 -4.06 4.23 1.08
CA ARG A 182 -5.06 3.25 0.64
C ARG A 182 -5.64 3.65 -0.71
N PHE A 183 -5.64 2.71 -1.64
CA PHE A 183 -6.19 2.84 -2.97
C PHE A 183 -7.31 1.82 -3.17
N LEU A 184 -8.34 2.19 -3.90
CA LEU A 184 -9.35 1.25 -4.35
C LEU A 184 -9.04 0.82 -5.78
N SER A 185 -8.98 -0.49 -6.00
CA SER A 185 -8.86 -1.10 -7.32
C SER A 185 -10.24 -1.26 -7.95
N VAL A 186 -10.46 -0.58 -9.07
CA VAL A 186 -11.71 -0.65 -9.85
C VAL A 186 -11.40 -1.04 -11.29
N ALA A 187 -12.28 -1.81 -11.90
CA ALA A 187 -12.16 -2.22 -13.31
C ALA A 187 -13.50 -2.11 -14.03
N PRO A 188 -13.51 -1.98 -15.37
CA PRO A 188 -14.73 -2.12 -16.15
C PRO A 188 -15.44 -3.44 -15.85
N PRO A 189 -16.78 -3.48 -15.89
CA PRO A 189 -17.55 -4.67 -15.55
C PRO A 189 -17.17 -5.84 -16.47
N GLY A 190 -16.80 -6.97 -15.88
CA GLY A 190 -16.39 -8.18 -16.60
C GLY A 190 -14.93 -8.19 -17.08
N SER A 191 -14.13 -7.16 -16.78
CA SER A 191 -12.70 -7.17 -17.07
C SER A 191 -11.90 -7.87 -15.98
N THR A 192 -11.01 -8.78 -16.39
CA THR A 192 -10.00 -9.42 -15.53
C THR A 192 -8.58 -9.03 -15.93
N GLN A 193 -8.42 -8.06 -16.82
CA GLN A 193 -7.10 -7.64 -17.32
C GLN A 193 -6.46 -6.64 -16.38
N LEU A 194 -5.21 -6.89 -15.97
CA LEU A 194 -4.47 -6.01 -15.06
C LEU A 194 -4.26 -4.60 -15.65
N SER A 195 -4.15 -4.48 -16.98
CA SER A 195 -4.02 -3.21 -17.70
C SER A 195 -5.26 -2.32 -17.64
N GLN A 196 -6.42 -2.87 -17.24
CA GLN A 196 -7.71 -2.18 -17.15
C GLN A 196 -8.12 -1.92 -15.70
N ILE A 197 -7.23 -2.20 -14.73
CA ILE A 197 -7.43 -1.89 -13.32
C ILE A 197 -6.94 -0.47 -13.04
N TYR A 198 -7.83 0.34 -12.49
CA TYR A 198 -7.54 1.70 -12.06
C TYR A 198 -7.47 1.76 -10.54
N LEU A 199 -6.48 2.48 -10.03
CA LEU A 199 -6.31 2.76 -8.61
C LEU A 199 -6.79 4.17 -8.33
N ILE A 200 -7.80 4.31 -7.46
CA ILE A 200 -8.36 5.61 -7.06
C ILE A 200 -8.17 5.83 -5.56
N ARG A 201 -7.89 7.07 -5.14
CA ARG A 201 -7.78 7.45 -3.73
C ARG A 201 -9.05 8.10 -3.20
N PRO A 202 -9.24 8.14 -1.87
CA PRO A 202 -10.22 9.05 -1.26
C PRO A 202 -10.03 10.47 -1.79
N GLY A 203 -11.06 11.04 -2.40
CA GLY A 203 -11.05 12.34 -3.08
C GLY A 203 -11.08 12.24 -4.61
N ASP A 204 -10.68 11.12 -5.20
CA ASP A 204 -10.61 10.92 -6.65
C ASP A 204 -11.96 10.49 -7.24
N SER A 205 -12.19 10.82 -8.52
CA SER A 205 -13.35 10.34 -9.28
C SER A 205 -12.96 9.18 -10.19
N VAL A 206 -13.88 8.23 -10.36
CA VAL A 206 -13.70 7.12 -11.32
C VAL A 206 -13.86 7.68 -12.72
N VAL A 207 -12.82 7.52 -13.53
CA VAL A 207 -12.72 8.07 -14.89
C VAL A 207 -13.96 7.72 -15.72
N GLY A 208 -14.56 8.74 -16.34
CA GLY A 208 -15.75 8.58 -17.18
C GLY A 208 -17.07 8.38 -16.41
N THR A 209 -17.09 8.61 -15.10
CA THR A 209 -18.30 8.43 -14.28
C THR A 209 -18.51 9.59 -13.29
N ALA A 210 -19.71 9.70 -12.74
CA ALA A 210 -20.03 10.64 -11.66
C ALA A 210 -19.66 10.12 -10.26
N TRP A 211 -18.95 8.99 -10.16
CA TRP A 211 -18.63 8.34 -8.91
C TRP A 211 -17.32 8.88 -8.35
N ARG A 212 -17.39 9.53 -7.19
CA ARG A 212 -16.23 10.02 -6.47
C ARG A 212 -16.00 9.20 -5.21
N LEU A 213 -14.80 8.68 -5.01
CA LEU A 213 -14.47 7.99 -3.77
C LEU A 213 -14.34 9.02 -2.64
N ASN A 214 -15.14 8.89 -1.59
CA ASN A 214 -15.09 9.79 -0.43
C ASN A 214 -14.21 9.20 0.68
N ALA A 215 -14.43 7.93 1.04
CA ALA A 215 -13.68 7.26 2.10
C ALA A 215 -13.55 5.76 1.86
N LEU A 216 -12.48 5.17 2.40
CA LEU A 216 -12.25 3.72 2.47
C LEU A 216 -12.28 3.28 3.93
N ASP A 217 -13.22 2.41 4.27
CA ASP A 217 -13.48 1.95 5.63
C ASP A 217 -13.46 0.42 5.70
N GLY A 218 -12.34 -0.14 6.16
CA GLY A 218 -12.14 -1.59 6.26
C GLY A 218 -12.31 -2.30 4.91
N ARG A 219 -13.51 -2.86 4.68
CA ARG A 219 -13.91 -3.60 3.46
C ARG A 219 -14.99 -2.88 2.65
N SER A 220 -15.26 -1.62 2.96
CA SER A 220 -16.31 -0.82 2.33
C SER A 220 -15.72 0.44 1.73
N ALA A 221 -16.10 0.72 0.49
CA ALA A 221 -15.81 1.97 -0.19
C ALA A 221 -17.04 2.87 -0.16
N ARG A 222 -16.91 4.07 0.42
CA ARG A 222 -17.95 5.10 0.40
C ARG A 222 -17.71 6.00 -0.80
N PHE A 223 -18.64 5.99 -1.73
CA PHE A 223 -18.68 6.86 -2.88
C PHE A 223 -19.66 8.01 -2.67
N ASP A 224 -19.41 9.13 -3.33
CA ASP A 224 -20.37 10.18 -3.58
C ASP A 224 -20.72 10.14 -5.07
N VAL A 225 -22.01 10.01 -5.38
CA VAL A 225 -22.53 9.99 -6.74
C VAL A 225 -23.41 11.21 -6.90
N SER A 226 -22.86 12.27 -7.51
CA SER A 226 -23.56 13.55 -7.70
C SER A 226 -24.18 14.11 -6.41
N GLY A 227 -23.47 14.03 -5.28
CA GLY A 227 -23.94 14.50 -3.96
C GLY A 227 -24.74 13.46 -3.17
N THR A 228 -24.89 12.25 -3.68
CA THR A 228 -25.57 11.14 -2.99
C THR A 228 -24.55 10.13 -2.47
N PRO A 229 -24.44 9.91 -1.14
CA PRO A 229 -23.52 8.93 -0.59
C PRO A 229 -24.00 7.50 -0.90
N GLN A 230 -23.11 6.70 -1.46
CA GLN A 230 -23.29 5.30 -1.84
C GLN A 230 -22.20 4.46 -1.15
N THR A 231 -22.54 3.30 -0.61
CA THR A 231 -21.54 2.39 -0.01
C THR A 231 -21.48 1.11 -0.82
N VAL A 232 -20.28 0.75 -1.27
CA VAL A 232 -20.00 -0.48 -2.03
C VAL A 232 -19.08 -1.36 -1.20
N THR A 233 -19.49 -2.60 -0.96
CA THR A 233 -18.65 -3.59 -0.29
C THR A 233 -17.67 -4.19 -1.29
N VAL A 234 -16.40 -4.29 -0.88
CA VAL A 234 -15.33 -4.87 -1.67
C VAL A 234 -15.44 -6.40 -1.57
N ALA A 235 -15.69 -7.07 -2.70
CA ALA A 235 -15.64 -8.52 -2.77
C ALA A 235 -14.18 -8.99 -2.71
N GLN A 236 -13.86 -9.96 -1.86
CA GLN A 236 -12.57 -10.66 -1.83
C GLN A 236 -12.68 -11.99 -2.55
#